data_AF-A0A7C5TAI6-F1
#
_entry.id   AF-A0A7C5TAI6-F1
#
_cell.length_a   1.000
_cell.length_b   1.000
_cell.length_c   1.000
_cell.angle_alpha   90.00
_cell.angle_beta   90.00
_cell.angle_gamma   90.00
#
_symmetry.space_group_name_H-M   'P 1'
#
loop_
_entity.id
_entity.type
_entity.pdbx_description
1 polymer ?
#
loop_
_entity_poly.entity_id
_entity_poly.type
_entity_poly.pdbx_seq_one_letter_code
_entity_poly.pdbx_strand_id
1 'polypeptide(L)'
;MRFKSKLVFAISLVVAVVLVAVMVSVLLLTHITNKPSTPAPIGSSISIYFGPTIYVVGPQSLIQRLVSVGIPQSKIAPTSLGQLPNLPNNSVVMIDWSVIKPYVAYGTVGGNITLNLTSPAVGLLVNLFAKGDLVMMNVSRSEAPIAELLLSYAMAKGANVVFLRNKWRTPIPSPNA
;
A
#
# COMPACT_ATOMS: atom_id res chain seq x y z
N MET A 1 20.66 40.68 -41.48
CA MET A 1 20.41 39.72 -40.38
C MET A 1 21.04 38.35 -40.71
N ARG A 2 22.33 38.11 -40.43
CA ARG A 2 23.00 36.84 -40.83
C ARG A 2 23.91 36.22 -39.75
N PHE A 3 24.07 36.88 -38.60
CA PHE A 3 24.93 36.42 -37.50
C PHE A 3 24.19 35.66 -36.39
N LYS A 4 22.90 35.92 -36.16
CA LYS A 4 22.10 35.24 -35.12
C LYS A 4 21.87 33.75 -35.41
N SER A 5 21.75 33.35 -36.68
CA SER A 5 21.49 31.97 -37.08
C SER A 5 22.70 31.05 -36.87
N LYS A 6 23.93 31.52 -37.10
CA LYS A 6 25.15 30.71 -36.90
C LYS A 6 25.39 30.38 -35.43
N LEU A 7 25.09 31.32 -34.53
CA LEU A 7 25.27 31.15 -33.10
C LEU A 7 24.21 30.18 -32.52
N VAL A 8 22.96 30.31 -32.96
CA VAL A 8 21.89 29.35 -32.60
C VAL A 8 22.20 27.95 -33.13
N PHE A 9 22.72 27.84 -34.34
CA PHE A 9 23.14 26.55 -34.92
C PHE A 9 24.30 25.93 -34.16
N ALA A 10 25.30 26.73 -33.76
CA ALA A 10 26.42 26.25 -32.95
C ALA A 10 25.98 25.77 -31.57
N ILE A 11 25.09 26.50 -30.89
CA ILE A 11 24.54 26.08 -29.59
C ILE A 11 23.74 24.77 -29.74
N SER A 12 22.88 24.67 -30.76
CA SER A 12 22.09 23.47 -30.99
C SER A 12 22.97 22.25 -31.30
N LEU A 13 24.08 22.44 -32.03
CA LEU A 13 25.03 21.37 -32.33
C LEU A 13 25.75 20.90 -31.05
N VAL A 14 26.18 21.82 -30.19
CA VAL A 14 26.81 21.48 -28.91
C VAL A 14 25.87 20.70 -28.00
N VAL A 15 24.61 21.13 -27.90
CA VAL A 15 23.59 20.42 -27.09
C VAL A 15 23.34 19.01 -27.62
N ALA A 16 23.25 18.84 -28.95
CA ALA A 16 23.07 17.52 -29.56
C ALA A 16 24.26 16.59 -29.31
N VAL A 17 25.49 17.09 -29.43
CA VAL A 17 26.71 16.30 -29.18
C VAL A 17 26.81 15.88 -27.71
N VAL A 18 26.47 16.77 -26.77
CA VAL A 18 26.44 16.46 -25.33
C VAL A 18 25.40 15.38 -25.03
N LEU A 19 24.18 15.47 -25.59
CA LEU A 19 23.15 14.45 -25.42
C LEU A 19 23.57 13.09 -25.95
N VAL A 20 24.20 13.03 -27.14
CA VAL A 20 24.70 11.78 -27.71
C VAL A 20 25.82 11.19 -26.86
N ALA A 21 26.76 12.01 -26.37
CA ALA A 21 27.84 11.54 -25.50
C ALA A 21 27.32 10.99 -24.16
N VAL A 22 26.29 11.61 -23.57
CA VAL A 22 25.62 11.10 -22.36
C VAL A 22 24.94 9.76 -22.62
N MET A 23 24.20 9.63 -23.73
CA MET A 23 23.52 8.37 -24.08
C MET A 23 24.52 7.24 -24.37
N VAL A 24 25.63 7.53 -25.07
CA VAL A 24 26.70 6.56 -25.30
C VAL A 24 27.39 6.18 -23.99
N SER A 25 27.57 7.11 -23.04
CA SER A 25 28.17 6.81 -21.73
C SER A 25 27.28 5.91 -20.87
N VAL A 26 25.96 6.12 -20.88
CA VAL A 26 24.99 5.24 -20.21
C VAL A 26 24.93 3.86 -20.88
N LEU A 27 25.04 3.82 -22.21
CA LEU A 27 25.05 2.56 -22.96
C LEU A 27 26.38 1.78 -22.80
N LEU A 28 27.53 2.46 -22.72
CA LEU A 28 28.82 1.81 -22.46
C LEU A 28 28.91 1.27 -21.04
N LEU A 29 28.29 1.95 -20.06
CA LEU A 29 28.18 1.46 -18.68
C LEU A 29 27.33 0.20 -18.57
N THR A 30 26.43 -0.05 -19.53
CA THR A 30 25.57 -1.24 -19.56
C THR A 30 26.11 -2.40 -20.41
N HIS A 31 27.22 -2.22 -21.13
CA HIS A 31 27.69 -3.22 -22.12
C HIS A 31 29.16 -3.69 -22.01
N ILE A 32 29.85 -3.37 -20.91
CA ILE A 32 31.20 -3.90 -20.55
C ILE A 32 31.05 -4.56 -19.16
N THR A 33 31.19 -5.85 -18.89
CA THR A 33 31.88 -6.99 -19.51
C THR A 33 31.09 -8.26 -19.16
N ASN A 34 30.50 -8.93 -20.15
CA ASN A 34 30.13 -10.35 -20.01
C ASN A 34 31.34 -11.18 -20.48
N LYS A 35 32.28 -11.44 -19.57
CA LYS A 35 33.15 -12.60 -19.70
C LYS A 35 32.35 -13.80 -19.16
N PRO A 36 32.29 -14.96 -19.84
CA PRO A 36 31.70 -16.15 -19.27
C PRO A 36 32.66 -16.68 -18.20
N SER A 37 32.61 -16.07 -17.03
CA SER A 37 33.13 -16.66 -15.81
C SER A 37 32.05 -17.61 -15.31
N THR A 38 32.48 -18.83 -14.99
CA THR A 38 31.74 -19.91 -14.30
C THR A 38 30.57 -19.38 -13.47
N PRO A 39 29.36 -19.99 -13.52
CA PRO A 39 28.25 -19.55 -12.68
C PRO A 39 28.65 -19.62 -11.22
N ALA A 40 29.02 -18.48 -10.63
CA ALA A 40 28.97 -18.32 -9.20
C ALA A 40 27.49 -18.47 -8.81
N PRO A 41 27.17 -19.13 -7.68
CA PRO A 41 25.80 -19.17 -7.19
C PRO A 41 25.27 -17.74 -7.18
N ILE A 42 24.09 -17.52 -7.75
CA ILE A 42 23.41 -16.24 -7.65
C ILE A 42 23.12 -16.06 -6.16
N GLY A 43 24.06 -15.41 -5.48
CA GLY A 43 23.97 -15.11 -4.06
C GLY A 43 22.72 -14.28 -3.87
N SER A 44 21.85 -14.80 -3.01
CA SER A 44 20.72 -14.16 -2.33
C SER A 44 20.28 -12.81 -2.88
N SER A 45 19.04 -12.75 -3.35
CA SER A 45 18.29 -11.52 -3.64
C SER A 45 18.77 -10.35 -2.75
N ILE A 46 19.37 -9.32 -3.36
CA ILE A 46 19.77 -8.11 -2.65
C ILE A 46 18.49 -7.43 -2.18
N SER A 47 18.12 -7.67 -0.93
CA SER A 47 17.00 -7.02 -0.27
C SER A 47 17.39 -5.56 -0.01
N ILE A 48 16.88 -4.65 -0.83
CA ILE A 48 17.04 -3.19 -0.66
C ILE A 48 15.95 -2.56 0.21
N TYR A 49 15.16 -3.35 0.94
CA TYR A 49 14.10 -2.81 1.79
C TYR A 49 14.68 -2.20 3.07
N PHE A 50 14.70 -0.87 3.13
CA PHE A 50 15.07 -0.08 4.31
C PHE A 50 13.86 0.35 5.14
N GLY A 51 12.66 -0.15 4.83
CA GLY A 51 11.43 0.27 5.50
C GLY A 51 11.28 -0.25 6.93
N PRO A 52 10.19 0.15 7.60
CA PRO A 52 9.87 -0.28 8.96
C PRO A 52 9.57 -1.79 9.02
N THR A 53 9.57 -2.34 10.23
CA THR A 53 9.10 -3.71 10.47
C THR A 53 7.63 -3.84 10.05
N ILE A 54 7.32 -4.89 9.30
CA ILE A 54 5.96 -5.24 8.89
C ILE A 54 5.44 -6.31 9.84
N TYR A 55 4.41 -5.99 10.60
CA TYR A 55 3.72 -6.94 11.47
C TYR A 55 2.71 -7.73 10.64
N VAL A 56 2.85 -9.05 10.58
CA VAL A 56 2.05 -9.91 9.70
C VAL A 56 1.11 -10.79 10.52
N VAL A 57 -0.19 -10.65 10.30
CA VAL A 57 -1.24 -11.53 10.83
C VAL A 57 -1.74 -12.40 9.69
N GLY A 58 -1.23 -13.62 9.58
CA GLY A 58 -1.54 -14.46 8.43
C GLY A 58 -0.80 -15.79 8.40
N PRO A 59 -1.10 -16.64 7.41
CA PRO A 59 -0.40 -17.89 7.21
C PRO A 59 1.06 -17.67 6.80
N GLN A 60 1.91 -18.68 7.02
CA GLN A 60 3.33 -18.65 6.63
C GLN A 60 3.54 -18.36 5.13
N SER A 61 2.59 -18.75 4.28
CA SER A 61 2.61 -18.47 2.84
C SER A 61 2.58 -16.97 2.52
N LEU A 62 1.94 -16.14 3.36
CA LEU A 62 1.97 -14.68 3.21
C LEU A 62 3.36 -14.12 3.51
N ILE A 63 4.02 -14.63 4.55
CA ILE A 63 5.40 -14.26 4.90
C ILE A 63 6.35 -14.62 3.76
N GLN A 64 6.22 -15.83 3.21
CA GLN A 64 7.03 -16.27 2.06
C GLN A 64 6.82 -15.38 0.83
N ARG A 65 5.59 -14.93 0.56
CA ARG A 65 5.32 -13.97 -0.52
C ARG A 65 6.03 -12.64 -0.30
N LEU A 66 5.99 -12.10 0.91
CA LEU A 66 6.72 -10.87 1.26
C LEU A 66 8.23 -11.04 1.04
N VAL A 67 8.78 -12.18 1.47
CA VAL A 67 10.20 -12.50 1.22
C VAL A 67 10.51 -12.61 -0.27
N SER A 68 9.62 -13.24 -1.05
CA SER A 68 9.81 -13.40 -2.50
C SER A 68 9.83 -12.09 -3.29
N VAL A 69 9.18 -11.03 -2.77
CA VAL A 69 9.20 -9.68 -3.36
C VAL A 69 10.32 -8.80 -2.80
N GLY A 70 11.25 -9.38 -2.04
CA GLY A 70 12.46 -8.71 -1.56
C GLY A 70 12.34 -8.05 -0.19
N ILE A 71 11.27 -8.32 0.59
CA ILE A 71 11.23 -7.92 2.00
C ILE A 71 12.09 -8.90 2.82
N PRO A 72 13.14 -8.46 3.52
CA PRO A 72 13.98 -9.35 4.28
C PRO A 72 13.21 -9.89 5.48
N GLN A 73 13.40 -11.19 5.78
CA GLN A 73 12.70 -11.87 6.87
C GLN A 73 12.92 -11.18 8.23
N SER A 74 14.09 -10.56 8.46
CA SER A 74 14.38 -9.79 9.67
C SER A 74 13.52 -8.55 9.86
N LYS A 75 12.82 -8.09 8.82
CA LYS A 75 11.87 -6.97 8.84
C LYS A 75 10.42 -7.44 8.89
N ILE A 76 10.16 -8.74 8.98
CA ILE A 76 8.82 -9.31 9.09
C ILE A 76 8.66 -9.85 10.51
N ALA A 77 7.66 -9.34 11.22
CA ALA A 77 7.32 -9.81 12.57
C ALA A 77 5.96 -10.53 12.52
N PRO A 78 5.93 -11.87 12.57
CA PRO A 78 4.69 -12.61 12.69
C PRO A 78 3.96 -12.22 13.98
N THR A 79 2.65 -12.04 13.91
CA THR A 79 1.81 -11.71 15.06
C THR A 79 0.39 -12.27 14.91
N SER A 80 -0.47 -12.03 15.89
CA SER A 80 -1.86 -12.51 15.92
C SER A 80 -2.84 -11.36 16.12
N LEU A 81 -4.11 -11.59 15.79
CA LEU A 81 -5.18 -10.57 15.97
C LEU A 81 -5.25 -10.05 17.42
N GLY A 82 -5.05 -10.94 18.41
CA GLY A 82 -5.08 -10.56 19.83
C GLY A 82 -3.89 -9.71 20.28
N GLN A 83 -2.80 -9.69 19.52
CA GLN A 83 -1.60 -8.88 19.81
C GLN A 83 -1.61 -7.53 19.11
N LEU A 84 -2.51 -7.30 18.13
CA LEU A 84 -2.63 -6.04 17.40
C LEU A 84 -2.78 -4.80 18.31
N PRO A 85 -3.55 -4.84 19.42
CA PRO A 85 -3.64 -3.68 20.31
C PRO A 85 -2.30 -3.27 20.93
N ASN A 86 -1.38 -4.23 21.13
CA ASN A 86 -0.11 -4.03 21.82
C ASN A 86 1.04 -3.60 20.90
N LEU A 87 0.78 -3.43 19.60
CA LEU A 87 1.80 -2.96 18.66
C LEU A 87 2.27 -1.54 19.03
N PRO A 88 3.47 -1.11 18.62
CA PRO A 88 3.83 0.30 18.64
C PRO A 88 2.86 1.15 17.81
N ASN A 89 2.80 2.46 18.09
CA ASN A 89 2.07 3.40 17.24
C ASN A 89 2.82 3.60 15.91
N ASN A 90 2.11 3.99 14.86
CA ASN A 90 2.64 4.21 13.52
C ASN A 90 3.33 2.97 12.92
N SER A 91 2.82 1.79 13.25
CA SER A 91 3.29 0.51 12.73
C SER A 91 2.79 0.26 11.30
N VAL A 92 3.47 -0.64 10.58
CA VAL A 92 2.97 -1.20 9.32
C VAL A 92 2.43 -2.61 9.59
N VAL A 93 1.16 -2.83 9.27
CA VAL A 93 0.44 -4.07 9.58
C VAL A 93 -0.11 -4.68 8.30
N MET A 94 0.21 -5.94 8.04
CA MET A 94 -0.31 -6.74 6.94
C MET A 94 -1.20 -7.84 7.50
N ILE A 95 -2.50 -7.82 7.16
CA ILE A 95 -3.47 -8.78 7.66
C ILE A 95 -3.97 -9.64 6.49
N ASP A 96 -3.93 -10.96 6.65
CA ASP A 96 -4.54 -11.88 5.72
C ASP A 96 -6.05 -11.97 5.93
N TRP A 97 -6.82 -11.84 4.85
CA TRP A 97 -8.28 -11.89 4.91
C TRP A 97 -8.78 -13.18 5.55
N SER A 98 -8.13 -14.34 5.31
CA SER A 98 -8.56 -15.62 5.88
C SER A 98 -8.58 -15.63 7.41
N VAL A 99 -7.75 -14.82 8.06
CA VAL A 99 -7.65 -14.75 9.52
C VAL A 99 -8.67 -13.80 10.11
N ILE A 100 -8.92 -12.65 9.46
CA ILE A 100 -9.86 -11.64 9.96
C ILE A 100 -11.32 -11.90 9.54
N LYS A 101 -11.55 -12.55 8.39
CA LYS A 101 -12.88 -12.83 7.82
C LYS A 101 -13.86 -13.45 8.83
N PRO A 102 -13.49 -14.43 9.67
CA PRO A 102 -14.42 -15.00 10.67
C PRO A 102 -14.96 -13.97 11.68
N TYR A 103 -14.29 -12.84 11.83
CA TYR A 103 -14.66 -11.74 12.74
C TYR A 103 -15.37 -10.59 12.03
N VAL A 104 -15.65 -10.73 10.73
CA VAL A 104 -16.39 -9.76 9.91
C VAL A 104 -17.79 -10.30 9.67
N ALA A 105 -18.78 -9.63 10.26
CA ALA A 105 -20.17 -9.93 9.97
C ALA A 105 -20.68 -9.01 8.85
N TYR A 106 -21.13 -9.60 7.75
CA TYR A 106 -21.74 -8.87 6.63
C TYR A 106 -22.87 -9.70 6.00
N GLY A 107 -23.79 -9.00 5.34
CA GLY A 107 -24.86 -9.60 4.55
C GLY A 107 -24.93 -8.97 3.17
N THR A 108 -25.58 -9.66 2.23
CA THR A 108 -25.86 -9.11 0.90
C THR A 108 -27.37 -9.04 0.72
N VAL A 109 -27.91 -7.84 0.53
CA VAL A 109 -29.35 -7.63 0.31
C VAL A 109 -29.52 -6.85 -0.99
N GLY A 110 -30.17 -7.46 -1.98
CA GLY A 110 -30.38 -6.83 -3.29
C GLY A 110 -29.09 -6.42 -4.02
N GLY A 111 -28.00 -7.16 -3.81
CA GLY A 111 -26.68 -6.85 -4.38
C GLY A 111 -25.84 -5.85 -3.57
N ASN A 112 -26.41 -5.24 -2.51
CA ASN A 112 -25.68 -4.33 -1.64
C ASN A 112 -25.06 -5.08 -0.45
N ILE A 113 -23.78 -4.83 -0.21
CA ILE A 113 -23.05 -5.35 0.95
C ILE A 113 -23.39 -4.48 2.16
N THR A 114 -23.91 -5.10 3.21
CA THR A 114 -24.19 -4.45 4.49
C THR A 114 -23.22 -4.98 5.54
N LEU A 115 -22.31 -4.12 6.00
CA LEU A 115 -21.34 -4.44 7.05
C LEU A 115 -21.97 -4.25 8.44
N ASN A 116 -21.81 -5.24 9.32
CA ASN A 116 -22.15 -5.06 10.73
C ASN A 116 -21.00 -4.33 11.44
N LEU A 117 -21.26 -3.08 11.79
CA LEU A 117 -20.29 -2.16 12.39
C LEU A 117 -19.93 -2.50 13.84
N THR A 118 -20.63 -3.45 14.47
CA THR A 118 -20.29 -3.98 15.81
C THR A 118 -19.41 -5.23 15.76
N SER A 119 -19.04 -5.68 14.55
CA SER A 119 -18.17 -6.84 14.38
C SER A 119 -16.80 -6.63 15.06
N PRO A 120 -16.20 -7.66 15.69
CA PRO A 120 -14.92 -7.51 16.38
C PRO A 120 -13.78 -7.00 15.48
N ALA A 121 -13.80 -7.38 14.19
CA ALA A 121 -12.84 -6.88 13.21
C ALA A 121 -12.84 -5.35 13.09
N VAL A 122 -14.01 -4.71 13.17
CA VAL A 122 -14.11 -3.24 13.11
C VAL A 122 -13.37 -2.62 14.27
N GLY A 123 -13.60 -3.10 15.50
CA GLY A 123 -12.92 -2.56 16.69
C GLY A 123 -11.39 -2.69 16.62
N LEU A 124 -10.90 -3.85 16.17
CA LEU A 124 -9.46 -4.09 15.98
C LEU A 124 -8.86 -3.11 14.96
N LEU A 125 -9.48 -2.96 13.79
CA LEU A 125 -8.97 -2.09 12.73
C LEU A 125 -9.07 -0.61 13.11
N VAL A 126 -10.16 -0.20 13.76
CA VAL A 126 -10.31 1.18 14.28
C VAL A 126 -9.19 1.52 15.25
N ASN A 127 -8.81 0.60 16.14
CA ASN A 127 -7.73 0.83 17.08
C ASN A 127 -6.36 0.98 16.37
N LEU A 128 -6.09 0.18 15.33
CA LEU A 128 -4.88 0.35 14.51
C LEU A 128 -4.84 1.74 13.85
N PHE A 129 -5.92 2.16 13.20
CA PHE A 129 -5.97 3.47 12.56
C PHE A 129 -5.91 4.63 13.57
N ALA A 130 -6.50 4.48 14.75
CA ALA A 130 -6.40 5.48 15.83
C ALA A 130 -4.95 5.67 16.32
N LYS A 131 -4.11 4.64 16.21
CA LYS A 131 -2.66 4.69 16.50
C LYS A 131 -1.82 5.22 15.33
N GLY A 132 -2.46 5.54 14.20
CA GLY A 132 -1.78 5.99 12.98
C GLY A 132 -1.07 4.87 12.23
N ASP A 133 -1.47 3.61 12.42
CA ASP A 133 -0.88 2.46 11.75
C ASP A 133 -1.27 2.41 10.26
N LEU A 134 -0.34 2.02 9.40
CA LEU A 134 -0.62 1.69 8.01
C LEU A 134 -1.12 0.25 7.95
N VAL A 135 -2.39 0.06 7.60
CA VAL A 135 -3.00 -1.27 7.50
C VAL A 135 -3.16 -1.68 6.04
N MET A 136 -2.56 -2.82 5.70
CA MET A 136 -2.69 -3.49 4.41
C MET A 136 -3.40 -4.83 4.59
N MET A 137 -4.19 -5.23 3.59
CA MET A 137 -4.97 -6.45 3.64
C MET A 137 -4.68 -7.34 2.43
N ASN A 138 -4.22 -8.57 2.66
CA ASN A 138 -4.13 -9.59 1.60
C ASN A 138 -5.51 -10.20 1.39
N VAL A 139 -6.16 -9.85 0.28
CA VAL A 139 -7.55 -10.24 0.00
C VAL A 139 -7.70 -10.71 -1.44
N SER A 140 -8.57 -11.68 -1.67
CA SER A 140 -8.92 -12.12 -3.02
C SER A 140 -9.83 -11.10 -3.71
N ARG A 141 -9.82 -11.11 -5.05
CA ARG A 141 -10.66 -10.20 -5.85
C ARG A 141 -12.15 -10.26 -5.50
N SER A 142 -12.66 -11.44 -5.15
CA SER A 142 -14.08 -11.64 -4.79
C SER A 142 -14.47 -11.00 -3.46
N GLU A 143 -13.51 -10.87 -2.53
CA GLU A 143 -13.75 -10.34 -1.18
C GLU A 143 -13.29 -8.88 -1.06
N ALA A 144 -12.58 -8.36 -2.08
CA ALA A 144 -12.07 -6.99 -2.11
C ALA A 144 -13.13 -5.92 -1.81
N PRO A 145 -14.38 -5.99 -2.33
CA PRO A 145 -15.40 -4.98 -2.02
C PRO A 145 -15.76 -4.92 -0.52
N ILE A 146 -15.77 -6.07 0.15
CA ILE A 146 -16.11 -6.16 1.59
C ILE A 146 -14.92 -5.65 2.42
N ALA A 147 -13.72 -6.05 2.05
CA ALA A 147 -12.48 -5.62 2.71
C ALA A 147 -12.27 -4.09 2.56
N GLU A 148 -12.53 -3.54 1.38
CA GLU A 148 -12.47 -2.09 1.13
C GLU A 148 -13.47 -1.35 2.01
N LEU A 149 -14.75 -1.76 2.01
CA LEU A 149 -15.78 -1.15 2.86
C LEU A 149 -15.39 -1.18 4.35
N LEU A 150 -14.87 -2.31 4.81
CA LEU A 150 -14.39 -2.48 6.19
C LEU A 150 -13.21 -1.54 6.50
N LEU A 151 -12.19 -1.51 5.64
CA LEU A 151 -11.01 -0.66 5.82
C LEU A 151 -11.37 0.82 5.78
N SER A 152 -12.16 1.26 4.80
CA SER A 152 -12.59 2.65 4.68
C SER A 152 -13.40 3.10 5.90
N TYR A 153 -14.34 2.27 6.35
CA TYR A 153 -15.12 2.59 7.55
C TYR A 153 -14.23 2.64 8.80
N ALA A 154 -13.38 1.64 9.00
CA ALA A 154 -12.50 1.57 10.16
C ALA A 154 -11.49 2.74 10.19
N MET A 155 -10.94 3.11 9.03
CA MET A 155 -10.05 4.27 8.88
C MET A 155 -10.76 5.56 9.27
N ALA A 156 -11.95 5.81 8.73
CA ALA A 156 -12.74 6.99 9.06
C ALA A 156 -13.06 7.06 10.56
N LYS A 157 -13.49 5.94 11.15
CA LYS A 157 -13.77 5.87 12.60
C LYS A 157 -12.52 6.04 13.46
N GLY A 158 -11.39 5.44 13.08
CA GLY A 158 -10.11 5.59 13.77
C GLY A 158 -9.58 7.03 13.72
N ALA A 159 -9.82 7.74 12.62
CA ALA A 159 -9.54 9.17 12.48
C ALA A 159 -10.60 10.08 13.17
N ASN A 160 -11.52 9.50 13.94
CA ASN A 160 -12.62 10.20 14.62
C ASN A 160 -13.54 11.00 13.67
N VAL A 161 -13.73 10.53 12.44
CA VAL A 161 -14.70 11.12 11.51
C VAL A 161 -16.10 10.81 12.01
N VAL A 162 -16.87 11.88 12.24
CA VAL A 162 -18.29 11.77 12.60
C VAL A 162 -19.11 11.68 11.32
N PHE A 163 -19.66 10.50 11.05
CA PHE A 163 -20.67 10.34 10.01
C PHE A 163 -21.98 11.01 10.48
N LEU A 164 -22.20 12.25 10.07
CA LEU A 164 -23.44 12.98 10.33
C LEU A 164 -24.61 12.30 9.62
N ARG A 165 -25.32 11.42 10.34
CA ARG A 165 -26.48 10.71 9.77
C ARG A 165 -27.68 11.64 9.51
N ASN A 166 -27.73 12.84 10.08
CA ASN A 166 -28.93 13.70 10.00
C ASN A 166 -28.57 15.17 9.77
N LYS A 167 -28.54 15.64 8.51
CA LYS A 167 -28.68 17.07 8.20
C LYS A 167 -29.34 17.34 6.84
N TRP A 168 -30.40 16.60 6.50
CA TRP A 168 -31.29 16.92 5.36
C TRP A 168 -32.78 16.76 5.67
N ARG A 169 -33.18 16.69 6.96
CA ARG A 169 -34.60 16.86 7.32
C ARG A 169 -34.85 18.33 7.54
N THR A 170 -35.27 19.05 6.49
CA THR A 170 -35.92 20.35 6.64
C THR A 170 -37.11 20.19 7.59
N PRO A 171 -37.34 21.11 8.55
CA PRO A 171 -38.58 21.11 9.31
C PRO A 171 -39.74 21.27 8.32
N ILE A 172 -40.67 20.33 8.30
CA ILE A 172 -41.98 20.56 7.67
C ILE A 172 -42.69 21.54 8.62
N PRO A 173 -43.06 22.76 8.20
CA PRO A 173 -43.84 23.64 9.04
C PRO A 173 -45.17 22.95 9.36
N SER A 174 -45.53 22.92 10.65
CA SER A 174 -46.86 22.50 11.08
C SER A 174 -47.92 23.36 10.39
N PRO A 175 -49.00 22.80 9.80
CA PRO A 175 -50.02 23.59 9.11
C PRO A 175 -50.85 24.50 10.01
N ASN A 176 -50.65 24.48 11.33
CA ASN A 176 -51.52 25.17 12.28
C ASN A 176 -50.69 26.03 13.24
N ALA A 177 -50.52 27.30 12.87
CA ALA A 177 -50.22 28.42 13.76
C ALA A 177 -51.05 29.63 13.31
#